data_AF-A0A953Y0U3-F1
#
_entry.id   AF-A0A953Y0U3-F1
#
_cell.length_a   1.000
_cell.length_b   1.000
_cell.length_c   1.000
_cell.angle_alpha   90.00
_cell.angle_beta   90.00
_cell.angle_gamma   90.00
#
_symmetry.space_group_name_H-M   'P 1'
#
loop_
_entity.id
_entity.type
_entity.pdbx_description
1 polymer ?
#
loop_
_entity_poly.entity_id
_entity_poly.type
_entity_poly.pdbx_seq_one_letter_code
_entity_poly.pdbx_strand_id
1 'polypeptide(L)'
;MTRKRSQRMEALTGLRVSEEAARRTSLAQAQAAQALRERELGEARGALQAAERRLTAVLGRPSLDLVTLQRARADLEALHQLERRVRIGLREVTRLVNERARELEAARVARRAAEELTGRASSEERLIESRAEARSSDEAALLRWERGSA
;
A
#
# COMPACT_ATOMS: atom_id res chain seq x y z
N MET A 1 -12.52 -26.94 24.05
CA MET A 1 -12.89 -25.73 23.29
C MET A 1 -11.70 -24.85 22.89
N THR A 2 -10.52 -25.00 23.51
CA THR A 2 -9.35 -24.11 23.36
C THR A 2 -8.62 -24.26 22.01
N ARG A 3 -8.35 -25.50 21.57
CA ARG A 3 -7.67 -25.79 20.28
C ARG A 3 -8.33 -25.17 19.04
N LYS A 4 -9.67 -25.14 18.99
CA LYS A 4 -10.43 -24.53 17.88
C LYS A 4 -10.34 -23.00 17.85
N ARG A 5 -10.17 -22.36 19.01
CA ARG A 5 -10.04 -20.90 19.14
C ARG A 5 -8.67 -20.45 18.65
N SER A 6 -7.61 -21.17 19.01
CA SER A 6 -6.23 -20.86 18.59
C SER A 6 -6.05 -21.02 17.08
N GLN A 7 -6.57 -22.10 16.49
CA GLN A 7 -6.58 -22.29 15.03
C GLN A 7 -7.34 -21.17 14.28
N ARG A 8 -8.46 -20.68 14.84
CA ARG A 8 -9.21 -19.58 14.24
C ARG A 8 -8.44 -18.26 14.30
N MET A 9 -7.69 -18.02 15.37
CA MET A 9 -6.85 -16.83 15.52
C MET A 9 -5.65 -16.86 14.57
N GLU A 10 -4.97 -18.00 14.44
CA GLU A 10 -3.89 -18.19 13.46
C GLU A 10 -4.36 -17.97 12.02
N ALA A 11 -5.53 -18.50 11.66
CA ALA A 11 -6.14 -18.27 10.35
C ALA A 11 -6.44 -16.78 10.10
N LEU A 12 -6.97 -16.05 11.11
CA LEU A 12 -7.20 -14.62 11.01
C LEU A 12 -5.90 -13.83 10.84
N THR A 13 -4.85 -14.17 11.59
CA THR A 13 -3.52 -13.55 11.41
C THR A 13 -3.00 -13.81 10.00
N GLY A 14 -3.07 -15.04 9.50
CA GLY A 14 -2.68 -15.39 8.13
C GLY A 14 -3.42 -14.59 7.05
N LEU A 15 -4.74 -14.41 7.21
CA LEU A 15 -5.53 -13.55 6.32
C LEU A 15 -5.03 -12.09 6.34
N ARG A 16 -4.66 -11.55 7.50
CA ARG A 16 -4.10 -10.18 7.60
C ARG A 16 -2.72 -10.04 6.96
N VAL A 17 -1.87 -11.07 7.03
CA VAL A 17 -0.60 -11.09 6.29
C VAL A 17 -0.85 -11.00 4.78
N SER A 18 -1.78 -11.80 4.28
CA SER A 18 -2.15 -11.80 2.86
C SER A 18 -2.75 -10.45 2.43
N GLU A 19 -3.60 -9.85 3.25
CA GLU A 19 -4.17 -8.53 2.99
C GLU A 19 -3.09 -7.44 2.92
N GLU A 20 -2.15 -7.40 3.87
CA GLU A 20 -1.03 -6.45 3.84
C GLU A 20 -0.18 -6.63 2.57
N ALA A 21 0.12 -7.88 2.19
CA ALA A 21 0.86 -8.17 0.96
C ALA A 21 0.12 -7.64 -0.28
N ALA A 22 -1.20 -7.84 -0.35
CA ALA A 22 -2.02 -7.30 -1.44
C ALA A 22 -2.01 -5.76 -1.46
N ARG A 23 -2.13 -5.10 -0.29
CA ARG A 23 -2.05 -3.62 -0.20
C ARG A 23 -0.67 -3.10 -0.62
N ARG A 24 0.40 -3.81 -0.28
CA ARG A 24 1.77 -3.44 -0.69
C ARG A 24 1.92 -3.50 -2.21
N THR A 25 1.41 -4.55 -2.84
CA THR A 25 1.41 -4.67 -4.31
C THR A 25 0.58 -3.56 -4.95
N SER A 26 -0.60 -3.26 -4.40
CA SER A 26 -1.46 -2.16 -4.90
C SER A 26 -0.77 -0.79 -4.80
N LEU A 27 -0.06 -0.51 -3.70
CA LEU A 27 0.73 0.70 -3.54
C LEU A 27 1.86 0.77 -4.58
N ALA A 28 2.59 -0.33 -4.80
CA ALA A 28 3.65 -0.38 -5.80
C ALA A 28 3.14 -0.11 -7.22
N GLN A 29 1.97 -0.65 -7.58
CA GLN A 29 1.31 -0.37 -8.86
C GLN A 29 0.94 1.11 -9.00
N ALA A 30 0.39 1.73 -7.94
CA ALA A 30 0.08 3.16 -7.96
C ALA A 30 1.34 4.03 -8.11
N GLN A 31 2.43 3.67 -7.44
CA GLN A 31 3.72 4.35 -7.56
C GLN A 31 4.32 4.20 -8.97
N ALA A 32 4.19 3.03 -9.60
CA ALA A 32 4.60 2.83 -10.98
C ALA A 32 3.79 3.71 -11.96
N ALA A 33 2.48 3.81 -11.76
CA ALA A 33 1.63 4.71 -12.53
C ALA A 33 2.02 6.19 -12.31
N GLN A 34 2.39 6.57 -11.08
CA GLN A 34 2.86 7.93 -10.79
C GLN A 34 4.14 8.24 -11.56
N ALA A 35 5.12 7.34 -11.50
CA ALA A 35 6.39 7.49 -12.20
C ALA A 35 6.21 7.63 -13.72
N LEU A 36 5.23 6.91 -14.30
CA LEU A 36 4.88 7.06 -15.71
C LEU A 36 4.34 8.47 -16.01
N ARG A 37 3.41 8.98 -15.19
CA ARG A 37 2.87 10.35 -15.35
C ARG A 37 3.93 11.43 -15.17
N GLU A 38 4.89 11.23 -14.28
CA GLU A 38 6.01 12.15 -14.10
C GLU A 38 6.92 12.20 -15.33
N ARG A 39 7.17 11.04 -15.97
CA ARG A 39 7.90 10.98 -17.24
C ARG A 39 7.15 11.68 -18.36
N GLU A 40 5.86 11.39 -18.54
CA GLU A 40 5.01 12.08 -19.53
C GLU A 40 5.01 13.60 -19.33
N LEU A 41 5.02 14.07 -18.07
CA LEU A 41 5.08 15.51 -17.77
C LEU A 41 6.45 16.10 -18.17
N GLY A 42 7.53 15.37 -17.92
CA GLY A 42 8.86 15.73 -18.38
C GLY A 42 8.95 15.84 -19.90
N GLU A 43 8.39 14.86 -20.62
CA GLU A 43 8.32 14.85 -22.08
C GLU A 43 7.49 16.02 -22.63
N ALA A 44 6.30 16.27 -22.05
CA ALA A 44 5.46 17.40 -22.46
C ALA A 44 6.16 18.75 -22.24
N ARG A 45 6.86 18.92 -21.13
CA ARG A 45 7.66 20.12 -20.84
C ARG A 45 8.84 20.26 -21.78
N GLY A 46 9.54 19.17 -22.09
CA GLY A 46 10.63 19.16 -23.06
C GLY A 46 10.16 19.54 -24.46
N ALA A 47 9.02 19.00 -24.89
CA ALA A 47 8.38 19.34 -26.16
C ALA A 47 7.96 20.82 -26.21
N LEU A 48 7.37 21.33 -25.12
CA LEU A 48 7.00 22.74 -25.00
C LEU A 48 8.23 23.66 -25.11
N GLN A 49 9.30 23.37 -24.35
CA GLN A 49 10.53 24.15 -24.40
C GLN A 49 11.19 24.10 -25.79
N ALA A 50 11.14 22.96 -26.47
CA ALA A 50 11.64 22.83 -27.84
C ALA A 50 10.80 23.67 -28.82
N ALA A 51 9.47 23.68 -28.67
CA ALA A 51 8.57 24.49 -29.48
C ALA A 51 8.80 25.99 -29.24
N GLU A 52 8.98 26.43 -28.00
CA GLU A 52 9.31 27.82 -27.66
C GLU A 52 10.62 28.26 -28.32
N ARG A 53 11.69 27.45 -28.21
CA ARG A 53 12.97 27.75 -28.87
C ARG A 53 12.84 27.85 -30.39
N ARG A 54 12.04 26.97 -31.02
CA ARG A 54 11.75 27.05 -32.45
C ARG A 54 11.00 28.32 -32.79
N LEU A 55 9.99 28.71 -32.01
CA LEU A 55 9.26 29.94 -32.22
C LEU A 55 10.18 31.17 -32.11
N THR A 56 11.05 31.24 -31.11
CA THR A 56 12.04 32.33 -30.98
C THR A 56 12.96 32.39 -32.20
N ALA A 57 13.46 31.24 -32.67
CA ALA A 57 14.31 31.18 -33.87
C ALA A 57 13.56 31.59 -35.15
N VAL A 58 12.27 31.29 -35.24
CA VAL A 58 11.40 31.71 -36.34
C VAL A 58 11.19 33.22 -36.28
N LEU A 59 10.79 33.78 -35.14
CA LEU A 59 10.57 35.23 -34.95
C LEU A 59 11.79 36.11 -35.29
N GLY A 60 13.01 35.58 -35.19
CA GLY A 60 14.24 36.27 -35.58
C GLY A 60 14.52 36.33 -37.09
N ARG A 61 13.66 35.73 -37.95
CA ARG A 61 13.87 35.71 -39.40
C ARG A 61 13.30 36.96 -40.08
N PRO A 62 14.02 37.57 -41.04
CA PRO A 62 13.58 38.80 -41.71
C PRO A 62 12.37 38.62 -42.63
N SER A 63 12.10 37.39 -43.08
CA SER A 63 10.93 37.04 -43.89
C SER A 63 10.09 35.98 -43.19
N LEU A 64 9.16 36.45 -42.35
CA LEU A 64 8.25 35.60 -41.61
C LEU A 64 6.89 35.53 -42.31
N ASP A 65 6.47 34.34 -42.72
CA ASP A 65 5.11 34.16 -43.24
C ASP A 65 4.10 33.94 -42.10
N LEU A 66 2.91 34.51 -42.28
CA LEU A 66 1.83 34.45 -41.29
C LEU A 66 1.36 33.02 -41.00
N VAL A 67 1.43 32.12 -41.99
CA VAL A 67 0.99 30.72 -41.85
C VAL A 67 1.92 29.96 -40.90
N THR A 68 3.23 30.16 -41.00
CA THR A 68 4.23 29.58 -40.11
C THR A 68 4.03 30.06 -38.68
N LEU A 69 3.74 31.35 -38.47
CA LEU A 69 3.39 31.89 -37.15
C LEU A 69 2.13 31.25 -36.57
N GLN A 70 1.06 31.15 -37.37
CA GLN A 70 -0.20 30.57 -36.93
C GLN A 70 -0.06 29.09 -36.56
N ARG A 71 0.71 28.33 -37.36
CA ARG A 71 1.01 26.92 -37.05
C ARG A 71 1.80 26.78 -35.75
N ALA A 72 2.87 27.56 -35.58
CA ALA A 72 3.68 27.51 -34.35
C ALA A 72 2.87 27.88 -33.11
N ARG A 73 1.94 28.83 -33.23
CA ARG A 73 1.00 29.17 -32.16
C ARG A 73 0.05 28.01 -31.84
N ALA A 74 -0.56 27.39 -32.85
CA ALA A 74 -1.46 26.26 -32.65
C ALA A 74 -0.74 25.06 -31.99
N ASP A 75 0.50 24.79 -32.40
CA ASP A 75 1.34 23.74 -31.81
C ASP A 75 1.63 24.03 -30.32
N LEU A 76 1.99 25.27 -29.98
CA LEU A 76 2.21 25.68 -28.59
C LEU A 76 0.94 25.57 -27.74
N GLU A 77 -0.21 26.02 -28.26
CA GLU A 77 -1.49 25.89 -27.57
C GLU A 77 -1.83 24.41 -27.31
N ALA A 78 -1.61 23.52 -28.29
CA ALA A 78 -1.81 22.08 -28.14
C ALA A 78 -0.86 21.47 -27.09
N LEU A 79 0.42 21.86 -27.08
CA LEU A 79 1.40 21.40 -26.10
C LEU A 79 1.09 21.87 -24.68
N HIS A 80 0.63 23.11 -24.50
CA HIS A 80 0.15 23.59 -23.20
C HIS A 80 -1.08 22.83 -22.71
N GLN A 81 -2.02 22.51 -23.60
CA GLN A 81 -3.18 21.69 -23.24
C GLN A 81 -2.76 20.28 -22.81
N LEU A 82 -1.82 19.66 -23.54
CA LEU A 82 -1.25 18.36 -23.18
C LEU A 82 -0.58 18.42 -21.80
N GLU A 83 0.29 19.40 -21.56
CA GLU A 83 1.00 19.58 -20.29
C GLU A 83 0.02 19.76 -19.12
N ARG A 84 -1.07 20.52 -19.34
CA ARG A 84 -2.13 20.69 -18.35
C ARG A 84 -2.87 19.38 -18.06
N ARG A 85 -3.21 18.60 -19.09
CA ARG A 85 -3.88 17.30 -18.94
C ARG A 85 -3.01 16.31 -18.17
N VAL A 86 -1.74 16.21 -18.52
CA VAL A 86 -0.79 15.33 -17.82
C VAL A 86 -0.64 15.76 -16.35
N ARG A 87 -0.56 17.06 -16.08
CA ARG A 87 -0.49 17.59 -14.71
C ARG A 87 -1.72 17.25 -13.87
N ILE A 88 -2.92 17.30 -14.46
CA ILE A 88 -4.16 16.87 -13.79
C ILE A 88 -4.10 15.38 -13.49
N GLY A 89 -3.75 14.55 -14.47
CA GLY A 89 -3.59 13.11 -14.27
C GLY A 89 -2.54 12.76 -13.21
N LEU A 90 -1.44 13.50 -13.15
CA LEU A 90 -0.43 13.33 -12.09
C LEU A 90 -1.02 13.59 -10.71
N ARG A 91 -1.80 14.66 -10.52
CA ARG A 91 -2.46 14.95 -9.24
C ARG A 91 -3.41 13.83 -8.81
N GLU A 92 -4.18 13.28 -9.75
CA GLU A 92 -5.09 12.17 -9.49
C GLU A 92 -4.32 10.91 -9.04
N VAL A 93 -3.24 10.57 -9.74
CA VAL A 93 -2.42 9.40 -9.39
C VAL A 93 -1.67 9.61 -8.07
N THR A 94 -1.17 10.82 -7.78
CA THR A 94 -0.57 11.14 -6.47
C THR A 94 -1.60 10.99 -5.35
N ARG A 95 -2.86 11.39 -5.57
CA ARG A 95 -3.94 11.15 -4.61
C ARG A 95 -4.14 9.65 -4.36
N LEU A 96 -4.19 8.85 -5.43
CA LEU A 96 -4.31 7.40 -5.34
C LEU A 96 -3.14 6.76 -4.56
N VAL A 97 -1.90 7.20 -4.80
CA VAL A 97 -0.72 6.71 -4.05
C VAL A 97 -0.88 6.98 -2.55
N ASN A 98 -1.34 8.18 -2.18
CA ASN A 98 -1.58 8.54 -0.78
C ASN A 98 -2.70 7.69 -0.16
N GLU A 99 -3.79 7.43 -0.90
CA GLU A 99 -4.87 6.55 -0.46
C GLU A 99 -4.35 5.12 -0.22
N ARG A 100 -3.57 4.55 -1.16
CA ARG A 100 -2.98 3.22 -1.02
C ARG A 100 -1.96 3.12 0.11
N ALA A 101 -1.20 4.19 0.37
CA ALA A 101 -0.27 4.24 1.50
C ALA A 101 -1.03 4.20 2.83
N ARG A 102 -2.15 4.92 2.95
CA ARG A 102 -3.02 4.87 4.14
C ARG A 102 -3.65 3.50 4.32
N GLU A 103 -4.14 2.88 3.26
CA GLU A 103 -4.69 1.51 3.31
C GLU A 103 -3.65 0.48 3.76
N LEU A 104 -2.41 0.58 3.26
CA LEU A 104 -1.32 -0.28 3.68
C LEU A 104 -1.01 -0.10 5.17
N GLU A 105 -0.98 1.14 5.66
CA GLU A 105 -0.73 1.39 7.07
C GLU A 105 -1.87 0.87 7.95
N ALA A 106 -3.13 1.03 7.53
CA ALA A 106 -4.27 0.43 8.21
C ALA A 106 -4.18 -1.11 8.25
N ALA A 107 -3.76 -1.75 7.16
CA ALA A 107 -3.55 -3.20 7.12
C ALA A 107 -2.44 -3.66 8.07
N ARG A 108 -1.32 -2.90 8.16
CA ARG A 108 -0.24 -3.17 9.13
C ARG A 108 -0.71 -3.08 10.57
N VAL A 109 -1.51 -2.05 10.89
CA VAL A 109 -2.09 -1.90 12.24
C VAL A 109 -3.02 -3.08 12.56
N ALA A 110 -3.89 -3.47 11.61
CA ALA A 110 -4.76 -4.63 11.78
C ALA A 110 -3.98 -5.94 11.96
N ARG A 111 -2.86 -6.12 11.25
CA ARG A 111 -1.97 -7.28 11.42
C ARG A 111 -1.36 -7.32 12.81
N ARG A 112 -0.77 -6.22 13.28
CA ARG A 112 -0.18 -6.13 14.62
C ARG A 112 -1.20 -6.42 15.73
N ALA A 113 -2.41 -5.87 15.59
CA ALA A 113 -3.50 -6.15 16.53
C ALA A 113 -3.90 -7.64 16.53
N ALA A 114 -3.94 -8.28 15.35
CA ALA A 114 -4.21 -9.71 15.25
C ALA A 114 -3.08 -10.55 15.88
N GLU A 115 -1.81 -10.20 15.62
CA GLU A 115 -0.64 -10.87 16.23
C GLU A 115 -0.67 -10.77 17.76
N GLU A 116 -0.99 -9.60 18.31
CA GLU A 116 -1.10 -9.39 19.75
C GLU A 116 -2.23 -10.23 20.38
N LEU A 117 -3.41 -10.24 19.76
CA LEU A 117 -4.54 -11.03 20.23
C LEU A 117 -4.23 -12.54 20.19
N THR A 118 -3.56 -13.01 19.13
CA THR A 118 -3.12 -14.40 19.01
C THR A 118 -2.10 -14.74 20.10
N GLY A 119 -1.11 -13.87 20.35
CA GLY A 119 -0.11 -14.06 21.41
C GLY A 119 -0.71 -14.12 22.81
N ARG A 120 -1.71 -13.27 23.11
CA ARG A 120 -2.48 -13.30 24.37
C ARG A 120 -3.28 -14.61 24.49
N ALA A 121 -3.98 -15.02 23.44
CA ALA A 121 -4.76 -16.26 23.43
C ALA A 121 -3.89 -17.50 23.68
N SER A 122 -2.73 -17.60 23.04
CA SER A 122 -1.78 -18.71 23.25
C SER A 122 -1.18 -18.71 24.66
N SER A 123 -1.03 -17.54 25.27
CA SER A 123 -0.52 -17.43 26.65
C SER A 123 -1.60 -17.82 27.67
N GLU A 124 -2.85 -17.42 27.46
CA GLU A 124 -3.99 -17.88 28.25
C GLU A 124 -4.19 -19.40 28.15
N GLU A 125 -4.07 -19.98 26.95
CA GLU A 125 -4.21 -21.43 26.75
C GLU A 125 -3.15 -22.21 27.53
N ARG A 126 -1.88 -21.77 27.50
CA ARG A 126 -0.79 -22.38 28.29
C ARG A 126 -1.04 -22.32 29.80
N LEU A 127 -1.59 -21.21 30.30
CA LEU A 127 -1.94 -21.08 31.72
C LEU A 127 -3.09 -22.01 32.13
N ILE A 128 -4.08 -22.18 31.25
CA ILE A 128 -5.21 -23.08 31.49
C ILE A 128 -4.72 -24.53 31.52
N GLU A 129 -3.88 -24.93 30.57
CA GLU A 129 -3.30 -26.27 30.47
C GLU A 129 -2.43 -26.59 31.70
N SER A 130 -1.52 -25.69 32.05
CA SER A 130 -0.68 -25.83 33.27
C SER A 130 -1.52 -25.97 34.55
N ARG A 131 -2.61 -25.21 34.70
CA ARG A 131 -3.54 -25.34 35.84
C ARG A 131 -4.34 -26.62 35.83
N ALA A 132 -4.61 -27.19 34.65
CA ALA A 132 -5.31 -28.47 34.54
C ALA A 132 -4.37 -29.64 34.90
N GLU A 133 -3.13 -29.58 34.42
CA GLU A 133 -2.08 -30.55 34.76
C GLU A 133 -1.77 -30.56 36.27
N ALA A 134 -1.62 -29.38 36.88
CA ALA A 134 -1.39 -29.26 38.33
C ALA A 134 -2.52 -29.91 39.13
N ARG A 135 -3.79 -29.61 38.79
CA ARG A 135 -4.96 -30.22 39.46
C ARG A 135 -5.01 -31.73 39.28
N SER A 136 -4.75 -32.23 38.07
CA SER A 136 -4.72 -33.67 37.80
C SER A 136 -3.60 -34.37 38.58
N SER A 137 -2.45 -33.74 38.74
CA SER A 137 -1.34 -34.26 39.55
C SER A 137 -1.71 -34.32 41.03
N ASP A 138 -2.35 -33.28 41.56
CA ASP A 138 -2.80 -33.21 42.95
C ASP A 138 -3.86 -34.29 43.25
N GLU A 139 -4.85 -34.46 42.36
CA GLU A 139 -5.86 -35.54 42.46
C GLU A 139 -5.20 -36.93 42.43
N ALA A 140 -4.23 -37.13 41.53
CA ALA A 140 -3.50 -38.40 41.46
C ALA A 140 -2.68 -38.66 42.74
N ALA A 141 -2.12 -37.63 43.38
CA ALA A 141 -1.40 -37.74 44.64
C ALA A 141 -2.33 -38.11 45.80
N LEU A 142 -3.49 -37.46 45.90
CA LEU A 142 -4.53 -37.79 46.88
C LEU A 142 -5.00 -39.24 46.77
N LEU A 143 -5.34 -39.68 45.55
CA LEU A 143 -5.78 -41.06 45.31
C LEU A 143 -4.71 -42.12 45.61
N ARG A 144 -3.42 -41.76 45.52
CA ARG A 144 -2.32 -42.65 45.96
C ARG A 144 -2.22 -42.71 47.47
N TRP A 145 -2.36 -41.56 48.15
CA TRP A 145 -2.32 -41.47 49.60
C TRP A 145 -3.48 -42.22 50.26
N GLU A 146 -4.70 -42.07 49.75
CA GLU A 146 -5.88 -42.78 50.24
C GLU A 146 -5.75 -44.31 50.08
N ARG A 147 -5.15 -44.77 48.97
CA ARG A 147 -4.92 -46.21 48.73
C ARG A 147 -3.79 -46.81 49.55
N GLY A 148 -2.81 -46.01 49.99
CA GLY A 148 -1.72 -46.46 50.86
C GLY A 148 -2.04 -46.40 52.35
N SER A 149 -3.20 -45.84 52.71
CA SER A 149 -3.66 -45.68 54.10
C SER A 149 -4.76 -46.69 54.49
N ALA A 150 -5.10 -47.63 53.58
CA ALA A 150 -6.03 -48.74 53.78
C ALA A 150 -5.25 -50.06 53.95
#